data_AF-A0AAN6U2M3-F1
#
_entry.id   AF-A0AAN6U2M3-F1
#
_cell.length_a   1.000
_cell.length_b   1.000
_cell.length_c   1.000
_cell.angle_alpha   90.00
_cell.angle_beta   90.00
_cell.angle_gamma   90.00
#
_symmetry.space_group_name_H-M   'P 1'
#
loop_
_entity.id
_entity.type
_entity.pdbx_description
1 polymer ?
#
loop_
_entity_poly.entity_id
_entity_poly.type
_entity_poly.pdbx_seq_one_letter_code
_entity_poly.pdbx_strand_id
1 'polypeptide(L)'
;MILHVLTASPDHAQLVIQAGMEAGFRETGAVSLLKRQPDKEAMPMVAVRSMGLSFESLIGAEARGVRQLIVTPDYLKTLVHIANERFVENNKRIARFSAALEAVSSSPKGKAGWEDAQARRERKRQEGLRRRKELRKDSKSADETGEDLTLQQSDVL
;
A
#
# COMPACT_ATOMS: atom_id res chain seq x y z
N MET A 1 -11.57 -12.84 7.30
CA MET A 1 -10.36 -12.11 6.86
C MET A 1 -10.38 -10.67 7.36
N ILE A 2 -9.24 -10.14 7.79
CA ILE A 2 -9.00 -8.71 8.01
C ILE A 2 -7.73 -8.34 7.24
N LEU A 3 -7.84 -7.43 6.29
CA LEU A 3 -6.73 -6.97 5.46
C LEU A 3 -6.69 -5.45 5.44
N HIS A 4 -5.51 -4.88 5.62
CA HIS A 4 -5.27 -3.44 5.44
C HIS A 4 -4.42 -3.22 4.19
N VAL A 5 -4.91 -2.40 3.26
CA VAL A 5 -4.28 -2.10 1.98
C VAL A 5 -3.93 -0.62 1.95
N LEU A 6 -2.64 -0.29 1.85
CA LEU A 6 -2.22 1.07 1.54
C LEU A 6 -2.37 1.30 0.03
N THR A 7 -3.10 2.33 -0.36
CA THR A 7 -3.39 2.63 -1.77
C THR A 7 -2.57 3.81 -2.27
N ALA A 8 -2.26 3.82 -3.57
CA ALA A 8 -1.40 4.83 -4.18
C ALA A 8 -2.10 6.18 -4.36
N SER A 9 -3.43 6.18 -4.46
CA SER A 9 -4.28 7.38 -4.57
C SER A 9 -5.71 7.07 -4.07
N PRO A 10 -6.57 8.07 -3.86
CA PRO A 10 -7.98 7.90 -3.53
C PRO A 10 -8.76 7.10 -4.59
N ASP A 11 -8.42 7.24 -5.87
CA ASP A 11 -9.04 6.46 -6.95
C ASP A 11 -8.77 4.96 -6.77
N HIS A 12 -7.52 4.59 -6.46
CA HIS A 12 -7.17 3.21 -6.13
C HIS A 12 -7.89 2.73 -4.86
N ALA A 13 -8.05 3.61 -3.86
CA ALA A 13 -8.84 3.29 -2.66
C ALA A 13 -10.28 2.93 -3.01
N GLN A 14 -10.92 3.71 -3.89
CA GLN A 14 -12.30 3.47 -4.31
C GLN A 14 -12.45 2.13 -5.03
N LEU A 15 -11.50 1.77 -5.88
CA LEU A 15 -11.49 0.47 -6.57
C LEU A 15 -11.39 -0.70 -5.59
N VAL A 16 -10.51 -0.62 -4.58
CA VAL A 16 -10.38 -1.64 -3.55
C VAL A 16 -11.66 -1.73 -2.71
N ILE A 17 -12.26 -0.60 -2.38
CA ILE A 17 -13.54 -0.54 -1.63
C ILE A 17 -14.64 -1.24 -2.42
N GLN A 18 -14.80 -0.91 -3.70
CA GLN A 18 -15.80 -1.51 -4.56
C GLN A 18 -15.60 -3.03 -4.69
N ALA A 19 -14.37 -3.48 -4.97
CA ALA A 19 -14.03 -4.90 -5.05
C ALA A 19 -14.35 -5.64 -3.73
N GLY A 20 -14.05 -5.01 -2.59
CA GLY A 20 -14.37 -5.56 -1.26
C GLY A 20 -15.88 -5.72 -1.05
N MET A 21 -16.65 -4.69 -1.39
CA MET A 21 -18.11 -4.69 -1.26
C MET A 21 -18.78 -5.76 -2.14
N GLU A 22 -18.37 -5.87 -3.40
CA GLU A 22 -18.86 -6.86 -4.36
C GLU A 22 -18.50 -8.30 -3.95
N ALA A 23 -17.33 -8.49 -3.34
CA ALA A 23 -16.91 -9.78 -2.79
C ALA A 23 -17.60 -10.17 -1.47
N GLY A 24 -18.41 -9.27 -0.90
CA GLY A 24 -19.18 -9.53 0.34
C GLY A 24 -18.49 -9.07 1.64
N PHE A 25 -17.46 -8.23 1.54
CA PHE A 25 -16.83 -7.56 2.68
C PHE A 25 -17.50 -6.21 2.95
N ARG A 26 -18.68 -6.22 3.59
CA ARG A 26 -19.54 -5.03 3.75
C ARG A 26 -18.98 -3.93 4.66
N GLU A 27 -17.98 -4.27 5.48
CA GLU A 27 -17.26 -3.33 6.36
C GLU A 27 -16.00 -2.76 5.69
N THR A 28 -15.89 -2.88 4.36
CA THR A 28 -14.75 -2.33 3.65
C THR A 28 -14.81 -0.81 3.62
N GLY A 29 -13.73 -0.14 4.01
CA GLY A 29 -13.69 1.32 4.00
C GLY A 29 -12.31 1.92 4.25
N ALA A 30 -12.16 3.20 3.93
CA ALA A 30 -10.93 3.95 4.19
C ALA A 30 -10.82 4.27 5.70
N VAL A 31 -9.70 3.89 6.32
CA VAL A 31 -9.43 4.07 7.75
C VAL A 31 -8.46 5.21 8.06
N SER A 32 -7.76 5.73 7.05
CA SER A 32 -6.90 6.89 7.22
C SER A 32 -6.70 7.62 5.89
N LEU A 33 -6.76 8.94 5.94
CA LEU A 33 -6.44 9.84 4.83
C LEU A 33 -5.11 10.54 5.12
N LEU A 34 -4.01 9.79 5.09
CA LEU A 34 -2.68 10.37 5.33
C LEU A 34 -2.26 11.22 4.11
N LYS A 35 -2.33 12.55 4.25
CA LYS A 35 -1.58 13.47 3.39
C LYS A 35 -0.17 13.59 3.95
N ARG A 36 0.81 13.00 3.26
CA ARG A 36 2.22 13.03 3.69
C ARG A 36 2.88 14.39 3.40
N GLN A 37 2.36 15.14 2.42
CA GLN A 37 2.82 16.49 2.05
C GLN A 37 1.61 17.32 1.57
N PRO A 38 1.57 18.64 1.81
CA PRO A 38 0.44 19.51 1.46
C PRO A 38 0.11 19.50 -0.05
N ASP A 39 1.11 19.34 -0.92
CA ASP A 39 0.96 19.34 -2.37
C ASP A 39 0.91 17.93 -3.01
N LYS A 40 0.85 16.86 -2.20
CA LYS A 40 0.74 15.49 -2.71
C LYS A 40 -0.62 14.90 -2.43
N GLU A 41 -1.05 14.06 -3.36
CA GLU A 41 -2.27 13.29 -3.23
C GLU A 41 -2.23 12.41 -1.97
N ALA A 42 -3.39 12.26 -1.31
CA ALA A 42 -3.49 11.38 -0.15
C ALA A 42 -3.24 9.93 -0.58
N MET A 43 -2.64 9.14 0.31
CA MET A 43 -2.48 7.69 0.12
C MET A 43 -3.34 6.97 1.16
N PRO A 44 -4.64 6.76 0.90
CA PRO A 44 -5.52 6.21 1.91
C PRO A 44 -5.16 4.77 2.26
N MET A 45 -5.37 4.41 3.51
CA MET A 45 -5.40 3.02 3.93
C MET A 45 -6.84 2.51 3.90
N VAL A 46 -7.08 1.40 3.20
CA VAL A 46 -8.38 0.73 3.12
C VAL A 46 -8.34 -0.52 4.00
N ALA A 47 -9.33 -0.68 4.86
CA ALA A 47 -9.54 -1.91 5.60
C ALA A 47 -10.63 -2.74 4.93
N VAL A 48 -10.32 -4.00 4.60
CA VAL A 48 -11.25 -5.00 4.08
C VAL A 48 -11.54 -5.98 5.21
N ARG A 49 -12.79 -6.01 5.69
CA ARG A 49 -13.19 -6.82 6.86
C ARG A 49 -14.41 -7.68 6.57
N SER A 50 -14.40 -8.87 7.17
CA SER A 50 -15.50 -9.83 7.06
C SER A 50 -16.54 -9.58 8.14
N MET A 51 -17.75 -9.16 7.73
CA MET A 51 -18.92 -9.19 8.62
C MET A 51 -19.70 -10.50 8.49
N GLY A 52 -20.36 -10.89 9.58
CA GLY A 52 -21.35 -11.96 9.60
C GLY A 52 -20.78 -13.38 9.54
N LEU A 53 -19.46 -13.53 9.68
CA LEU A 53 -18.79 -14.83 9.80
C LEU A 53 -18.13 -15.02 11.17
N SER A 54 -18.13 -14.01 12.05
CA SER A 54 -17.68 -14.15 13.44
C SER A 54 -18.57 -15.15 14.18
N PHE A 55 -17.95 -16.18 14.75
CA PHE A 55 -18.63 -17.23 15.49
C PHE A 55 -18.08 -17.32 16.90
N GLU A 56 -18.95 -17.07 17.87
CA GLU A 56 -18.60 -17.09 19.28
C GLU A 56 -19.64 -17.93 20.01
N SER A 57 -19.18 -18.84 20.86
CA SER A 57 -20.03 -19.63 21.74
C SER A 57 -19.29 -19.90 23.03
N LEU A 58 -20.00 -19.81 24.15
CA LEU A 58 -19.50 -20.26 25.43
C LEU A 58 -19.39 -21.80 25.43
N ILE A 59 -18.22 -22.34 25.76
CA ILE A 59 -17.97 -23.79 25.82
C ILE A 59 -17.52 -24.25 27.21
N GLY A 60 -17.09 -23.32 28.04
CA GLY A 60 -16.59 -23.62 29.38
C GLY A 60 -16.54 -22.37 30.25
N ALA A 61 -16.36 -22.59 31.54
CA ALA A 61 -16.19 -21.54 32.53
C ALA A 61 -15.10 -21.95 33.52
N GLU A 62 -14.49 -20.97 34.17
CA GLU A 62 -13.56 -21.20 35.26
C GLU A 62 -14.29 -20.98 36.59
N ALA A 63 -14.26 -21.98 37.46
CA ALA A 63 -14.84 -21.90 38.80
C ALA A 63 -13.81 -22.38 39.82
N ARG A 64 -13.48 -21.50 40.79
CA ARG A 64 -12.52 -21.78 41.88
C ARG A 64 -11.14 -22.23 41.36
N GLY A 65 -10.66 -21.60 40.28
CA GLY A 65 -9.37 -21.93 39.66
C GLY A 65 -9.37 -23.20 38.80
N VAL A 66 -10.53 -23.85 38.62
CA VAL A 66 -10.68 -25.05 37.81
C VAL A 66 -11.48 -24.73 36.55
N ARG A 67 -10.91 -25.00 35.37
CA ARG A 67 -11.60 -24.88 34.08
C ARG A 67 -12.54 -26.06 33.88
N GLN A 68 -13.81 -25.78 33.65
CA GLN A 68 -14.86 -26.79 33.47
C GLN A 68 -15.51 -26.61 32.10
N LEU A 69 -15.67 -27.72 31.38
CA LEU A 69 -16.47 -27.77 30.17
C LEU A 69 -17.95 -27.75 30.57
N ILE A 70 -18.74 -26.86 29.98
CA ILE A 70 -20.17 -26.71 30.31
C ILE A 70 -21.09 -27.26 29.21
N VAL A 71 -20.50 -27.83 28.15
CA VAL A 71 -21.20 -28.31 26.96
C VAL A 71 -20.89 -29.77 26.70
N THR A 72 -21.77 -30.46 26.00
CA THR A 72 -21.54 -31.86 25.61
C THR A 72 -20.52 -31.97 24.46
N PRO A 73 -19.88 -33.13 24.29
CA PRO A 73 -19.01 -33.38 23.14
C PRO A 73 -19.73 -33.21 21.79
N ASP A 74 -21.01 -33.58 21.69
CA ASP A 74 -21.78 -33.44 20.45
C ASP A 74 -22.14 -31.98 20.15
N TYR A 75 -22.34 -31.15 21.18
CA TYR A 75 -22.45 -29.71 21.00
C TYR A 75 -21.15 -29.12 20.43
N LEU A 76 -19.99 -29.51 20.97
CA LEU A 76 -18.69 -29.09 20.42
C LEU A 76 -18.51 -29.49 18.94
N LYS A 77 -18.88 -30.72 18.57
CA LYS A 77 -18.85 -31.15 17.16
C LYS A 77 -19.71 -30.25 16.27
N THR A 78 -20.90 -29.88 16.75
CA THR A 78 -21.81 -28.97 16.04
C THR A 78 -21.19 -27.57 15.88
N LEU A 79 -20.58 -27.03 16.93
CA LEU A 79 -19.86 -25.75 16.85
C LEU A 79 -18.72 -25.80 15.83
N VAL A 80 -17.90 -26.85 15.85
CA VAL A 80 -16.79 -27.02 14.90
C VAL A 80 -17.31 -27.11 13.47
N HIS A 81 -18.41 -27.83 13.25
CA HIS A 81 -19.05 -27.91 11.94
C HIS A 81 -19.48 -26.53 11.42
N ILE A 82 -20.23 -25.76 12.22
CA ILE A 82 -20.66 -24.39 11.86
C ILE A 82 -19.46 -23.48 11.61
N ALA A 83 -18.41 -23.57 12.43
CA ALA A 83 -17.19 -22.79 12.25
C ALA A 83 -16.53 -23.09 10.89
N ASN A 84 -16.44 -24.37 10.52
CA ASN A 84 -15.87 -24.80 9.25
C ASN A 84 -16.68 -24.29 8.05
N GLU A 85 -18.02 -24.33 8.11
CA GLU A 85 -18.88 -23.75 7.06
C GLU A 85 -18.60 -22.26 6.86
N ARG A 86 -18.44 -21.52 7.96
CA ARG A 86 -18.10 -20.08 7.90
C ARG A 86 -16.71 -19.84 7.32
N PHE A 87 -15.73 -20.72 7.57
CA PHE A 87 -14.43 -20.66 6.91
C PHE A 87 -14.53 -20.90 5.40
N VAL A 88 -15.32 -21.89 4.97
CA VAL A 88 -15.57 -22.15 3.55
C VAL A 88 -16.19 -20.93 2.87
N GLU A 89 -17.18 -20.29 3.50
CA GLU A 89 -17.79 -19.07 2.97
C GLU A 89 -16.80 -17.90 2.94
N ASN A 90 -15.98 -17.72 3.98
CA ASN A 90 -14.91 -16.71 3.99
C ASN A 90 -13.93 -16.92 2.83
N ASN A 91 -13.55 -18.17 2.53
CA ASN A 91 -12.65 -18.48 1.41
C ASN A 91 -13.27 -18.12 0.06
N LYS A 92 -14.58 -18.35 -0.13
CA LYS A 92 -15.28 -17.90 -1.35
C LYS A 92 -15.28 -16.38 -1.49
N ARG A 93 -15.42 -15.63 -0.39
CA ARG A 93 -15.31 -14.16 -0.40
C ARG A 93 -13.90 -13.70 -0.77
N ILE A 94 -12.87 -14.35 -0.22
CA ILE A 94 -11.46 -14.07 -0.56
C ILE A 94 -11.22 -14.30 -2.06
N ALA A 95 -11.67 -15.43 -2.60
CA ALA A 95 -11.50 -15.76 -4.01
C ALA A 95 -12.17 -14.73 -4.93
N ARG A 96 -13.42 -14.34 -4.64
CA ARG A 96 -14.13 -13.28 -5.38
C ARG A 96 -13.39 -11.94 -5.31
N PHE A 97 -12.86 -11.58 -4.15
CA PHE A 97 -12.10 -10.35 -3.98
C PHE A 97 -10.80 -10.34 -4.77
N SER A 98 -10.04 -11.45 -4.77
CA SER A 98 -8.83 -11.58 -5.62
C SER A 98 -9.17 -11.39 -7.09
N ALA A 99 -10.20 -12.09 -7.58
CA ALA A 99 -10.64 -11.99 -8.97
C ALA A 99 -11.09 -10.55 -9.34
N ALA A 100 -11.79 -9.86 -8.44
CA ALA A 100 -12.21 -8.47 -8.65
C ALA A 100 -11.00 -7.52 -8.73
N LEU A 101 -10.02 -7.68 -7.84
CA LEU A 101 -8.78 -6.89 -7.89
C LEU A 101 -8.00 -7.14 -9.19
N GLU A 102 -7.92 -8.40 -9.63
CA GLU A 102 -7.26 -8.77 -10.89
C GLU A 102 -7.97 -8.15 -12.10
N ALA A 103 -9.30 -8.14 -12.13
CA ALA A 103 -10.10 -7.54 -13.20
C ALA A 103 -9.91 -6.01 -13.29
N VAL A 104 -9.84 -5.34 -12.14
CA VAL A 104 -9.51 -3.91 -12.07
C VAL A 104 -8.08 -3.65 -12.55
N SER A 105 -7.12 -4.50 -12.17
CA SER A 105 -5.71 -4.36 -12.55
C SER A 105 -5.46 -4.64 -14.04
N SER A 106 -6.33 -5.42 -14.69
CA SER A 106 -6.19 -5.87 -16.08
C SER A 106 -7.01 -5.04 -17.08
N SER A 107 -7.82 -4.09 -16.61
CA SER A 107 -8.58 -3.20 -17.49
C SER A 107 -7.63 -2.42 -18.43
N PRO A 108 -7.91 -2.37 -19.74
CA PRO A 108 -7.00 -1.81 -20.76
C PRO A 108 -7.05 -0.27 -20.82
N LYS A 109 -7.06 0.40 -19.67
CA LYS A 109 -6.88 1.85 -19.54
C LYS A 109 -5.55 2.11 -18.82
N GLY A 110 -4.43 2.06 -19.55
CA GLY A 110 -3.16 2.55 -18.98
C GLY A 110 -1.86 1.81 -19.31
N LYS A 111 -1.72 1.13 -20.45
CA LYS A 111 -0.40 1.05 -21.11
C LYS A 111 0.04 2.40 -21.72
N ALA A 112 -0.75 3.46 -21.54
CA ALA A 112 -0.32 4.83 -21.78
C ALA A 112 0.33 5.38 -20.51
N GLY A 113 1.59 4.99 -20.24
CA GLY A 113 2.39 5.61 -19.17
C GLY A 113 3.16 4.65 -18.25
N TRP A 114 2.93 3.33 -18.35
CA TRP A 114 3.83 2.36 -17.71
C TRP A 114 5.14 2.30 -18.50
N GLU A 115 6.11 3.14 -18.14
CA GLU A 115 7.48 2.98 -18.63
C GLU A 115 8.00 1.61 -18.18
N ASP A 116 8.48 0.82 -19.14
CA ASP A 116 9.18 -0.43 -18.87
C ASP A 116 10.28 -0.19 -17.81
N ALA A 117 10.54 -1.15 -16.93
CA ALA A 117 11.56 -1.03 -15.88
C ALA A 117 12.94 -0.67 -16.47
N GLN A 118 13.21 -1.12 -17.70
CA GLN A 118 14.39 -0.72 -18.45
C GLN A 118 14.35 0.74 -18.92
N ALA A 119 13.21 1.21 -19.44
CA ALA A 119 13.00 2.60 -19.84
C ALA A 119 13.11 3.57 -18.64
N ARG A 120 12.59 3.20 -17.47
CA ARG A 120 12.75 3.93 -16.20
C ARG A 120 14.21 4.06 -15.78
N ARG A 121 14.98 2.97 -15.91
CA ARG A 121 16.41 2.92 -15.55
C ARG A 121 17.23 3.80 -16.49
N GLU A 122 16.93 3.75 -17.79
CA GLU A 122 17.61 4.56 -18.81
C GLU A 122 17.35 6.06 -18.60
N ARG A 123 16.09 6.44 -18.35
CA ARG A 123 15.72 7.83 -18.07
C ARG A 123 16.44 8.38 -16.84
N LYS A 124 16.45 7.65 -15.73
CA LYS A 124 17.18 8.05 -14.51
C LYS A 124 18.69 8.17 -14.75
N ARG A 125 19.27 7.32 -15.61
CA ARG A 125 20.68 7.41 -15.99
C ARG A 125 20.95 8.68 -16.78
N GLN A 126 20.10 9.02 -17.75
CA GLN A 126 20.26 10.23 -18.56
C GLN A 126 20.02 11.52 -17.76
N GLU A 127 19.01 11.54 -16.89
CA GLU A 127 18.73 12.69 -16.01
C GLU A 127 19.87 12.91 -15.00
N GLY A 128 20.39 11.83 -14.40
CA GLY A 128 21.57 11.89 -13.53
C GLY A 128 22.84 12.34 -14.26
N LEU A 129 23.02 11.95 -15.52
CA LEU A 129 24.15 12.38 -16.35
C LEU A 129 24.04 13.87 -16.72
N ARG A 130 22.83 14.37 -16.98
CA ARG A 130 22.57 15.81 -17.24
C ARG A 130 22.85 16.65 -16.01
N ARG A 131 22.31 16.26 -14.85
CA ARG A 131 22.57 16.94 -13.57
C ARG A 131 24.06 16.97 -13.20
N ARG A 132 24.79 15.88 -13.50
CA ARG A 132 26.25 15.84 -13.29
C ARG A 132 27.03 16.74 -14.25
N LYS A 133 26.54 16.95 -15.48
CA LYS A 133 27.15 17.89 -16.45
C LYS A 133 26.90 19.34 -16.05
N GLU A 134 25.70 19.67 -15.58
CA GLU A 134 25.36 21.02 -15.09
C GLU A 134 26.21 21.40 -13.86
N LEU A 135 26.29 20.51 -12.86
CA LEU A 135 27.15 20.72 -11.68
C LEU A 135 28.64 20.86 -12.01
N ARG A 136 29.11 20.20 -13.08
CA ARG A 136 30.49 20.35 -13.57
C ARG A 136 30.72 21.61 -14.39
N LYS A 137 29.66 22.21 -14.94
CA LYS A 137 29.74 23.46 -15.69
C LYS A 137 29.78 24.64 -14.72
N ASP A 138 28.96 24.58 -13.67
CA ASP A 138 28.95 25.54 -12.57
C ASP A 138 30.27 25.55 -11.79
N SER A 139 30.91 24.38 -11.61
CA SER A 139 32.23 24.31 -10.97
C SER A 139 33.37 24.83 -11.85
N LYS A 140 33.23 24.83 -13.19
CA LYS A 140 34.23 25.38 -14.11
C LYS A 140 34.10 26.88 -14.32
N SER A 141 32.87 27.41 -14.30
CA SER A 141 32.63 28.86 -14.31
C SER A 141 33.07 29.55 -13.02
N ALA A 142 33.24 28.81 -11.92
CA ALA A 142 33.80 29.34 -10.68
C ALA A 142 35.35 29.40 -10.68
N ASP A 143 36.03 28.52 -11.42
CA ASP A 143 37.49 28.48 -11.54
C ASP A 143 38.04 29.49 -12.57
N GLU A 144 37.29 29.82 -13.63
CA GLU A 144 37.77 30.76 -14.67
C GLU A 144 37.70 32.25 -14.28
N THR A 145 37.05 32.61 -13.17
CA THR A 145 37.02 34.00 -12.64
C THR A 145 38.11 34.30 -11.60
N GLY A 146 39.01 33.36 -11.31
CA GLY A 146 39.99 33.47 -10.24
C GLY A 146 41.45 33.81 -10.62
N GLU A 147 41.79 33.92 -11.90
CA GLU A 147 43.20 33.96 -12.36
C GLU A 147 43.65 35.24 -13.11
N ASP A 148 43.04 36.41 -12.87
CA ASP A 148 43.50 37.65 -13.54
C ASP A 148 43.67 38.88 -12.63
N LEU A 149 44.22 38.69 -11.41
CA LEU A 149 44.52 39.79 -10.48
C LEU A 149 45.83 39.58 -9.70
N THR A 150 46.91 39.18 -10.36
CA THR A 150 48.27 39.34 -9.82
C THR A 150 49.25 39.61 -10.93
N LEU A 151 49.52 40.90 -11.19
CA LEU A 151 50.82 41.45 -11.62
C LEU A 151 50.61 42.93 -11.96
N GLN A 152 51.14 43.82 -11.11
CA GLN A 152 51.71 45.15 -11.39
C GLN A 152 51.43 46.14 -10.24
N GLN A 153 52.28 46.13 -9.22
CA GLN A 153 52.64 47.34 -8.48
C GLN A 153 54.12 47.26 -8.09
N SER A 154 54.95 47.72 -9.02
CA SER A 154 56.29 48.26 -8.78
C SER A 154 56.45 49.40 -9.77
N ASP A 155 56.34 50.65 -9.29
CA ASP A 155 57.26 51.76 -9.61
C ASP A 155 56.65 53.16 -9.37
N VAL A 156 57.35 53.91 -8.49
CA VAL A 156 57.74 55.33 -8.61
C VAL A 156 56.67 56.41 -8.36
N LEU A 157 56.70 57.03 -7.17
CA LEU A 157 57.31 58.35 -6.88
C LEU A 157 57.29 58.64 -5.37
#